data_AF-A0A7X2ZAY6-F1
#
_entry.id   AF-A0A7X2ZAY6-F1
#
_cell.length_a   1.000
_cell.length_b   1.000
_cell.length_c   1.000
_cell.angle_alpha   90.00
_cell.angle_beta   90.00
_cell.angle_gamma   90.00
#
_symmetry.space_group_name_H-M   'P 1'
#
loop_
_entity.id
_entity.type
_entity.pdbx_description
1 polymer ?
#
loop_
_entity_poly.entity_id
_entity_poly.type
_entity_poly.pdbx_seq_one_letter_code
_entity_poly.pdbx_strand_id
1 'polypeptide(L)'
;MSKRTSSRGEHVDQELNQEPTEPYTDAELPSHKRCAHCQEMKPLTDFLRRTGRRSGKSSRRGACRACRMERKPQSGETPGQEARARKRPRSRKRAAARPAAEEALVLTPKRRISRPLPIPPPRPKGPDVSVLRVNREGFVWMRGRTDKGRRWQQETDLETAVTLVREFAAVVVNRHTIRRVYTNRMFRLYILTRDHYTCHFCGEYGDTIDHLLPRAKGGHTTPVNCVCACHICNQEKADRSLDEFIVSED
;
A
#
# COMPACT_ATOMS: atom_id res chain seq x y z
N MET A 1 -2.55 68.96 -48.26
CA MET A 1 -3.89 68.41 -48.00
C MET A 1 -3.88 67.72 -46.64
N SER A 2 -5.00 67.80 -45.92
CA SER A 2 -5.14 68.00 -44.46
C SER A 2 -4.65 66.93 -43.47
N LYS A 3 -4.17 67.42 -42.31
CA LYS A 3 -4.12 66.73 -41.00
C LYS A 3 -5.48 66.86 -40.27
N ARG A 4 -5.99 65.80 -39.62
CA ARG A 4 -6.98 65.76 -38.49
C ARG A 4 -6.77 64.41 -37.78
N THR A 5 -6.39 64.24 -36.51
CA THR A 5 -6.99 64.55 -35.18
C THR A 5 -8.32 63.85 -34.85
N SER A 6 -8.22 62.84 -33.97
CA SER A 6 -9.02 62.52 -32.75
C SER A 6 -10.51 62.90 -32.63
N SER A 7 -11.37 61.90 -32.32
CA SER A 7 -12.33 61.85 -31.17
C SER A 7 -13.22 60.60 -31.30
N ARG A 8 -13.34 59.72 -30.28
CA ARG A 8 -14.46 59.64 -29.29
C ARG A 8 -15.83 59.86 -29.97
N GLY A 9 -16.83 58.99 -29.92
CA GLY A 9 -17.18 57.89 -29.02
C GLY A 9 -18.71 57.95 -28.89
N GLU A 10 -19.43 56.88 -29.24
CA GLU A 10 -20.88 56.81 -29.07
C GLU A 10 -21.25 55.53 -28.33
N HIS A 11 -21.86 55.76 -27.16
CA HIS A 11 -22.46 54.79 -26.26
C HIS A 11 -23.74 54.24 -26.89
N VAL A 12 -23.90 52.92 -26.88
CA VAL A 12 -25.20 52.27 -27.06
C VAL A 12 -25.48 51.48 -25.79
N ASP A 13 -26.42 52.01 -25.01
CA ASP A 13 -27.01 51.36 -23.85
C ASP A 13 -27.83 50.15 -24.32
N GLN A 14 -27.51 48.97 -23.81
CA GLN A 14 -28.41 47.83 -23.79
C GLN A 14 -28.48 47.30 -22.36
N GLU A 15 -29.62 47.58 -21.74
CA GLU A 15 -30.06 47.08 -20.44
C GLU A 15 -29.97 45.55 -20.41
N LEU A 16 -29.00 45.03 -19.65
CA LEU A 16 -28.96 43.62 -19.27
C LEU A 16 -29.67 43.48 -17.93
N ASN A 17 -30.86 42.88 -17.98
CA ASN A 17 -31.65 42.42 -16.86
C ASN A 17 -30.77 41.76 -15.79
N GLN A 18 -30.65 42.42 -14.64
CA GLN A 18 -30.09 41.84 -13.42
C GLN A 18 -31.16 40.94 -12.80
N GLU A 19 -31.06 39.64 -13.04
CA GLU A 19 -31.71 38.66 -12.18
C GLU A 19 -30.99 38.65 -10.82
N PRO A 20 -31.71 38.71 -9.69
CA PRO A 20 -31.09 38.73 -8.37
C PRO A 20 -30.42 37.37 -8.10
N THR A 21 -29.11 37.40 -7.89
CA THR A 21 -28.35 36.24 -7.42
C THR A 21 -28.84 35.85 -6.03
N GLU A 22 -29.54 34.71 -5.94
CA GLU A 22 -29.92 34.14 -4.65
C GLU A 22 -28.68 33.87 -3.78
N PRO A 23 -28.74 34.18 -2.47
CA PRO A 23 -27.65 33.88 -1.56
C PRO A 23 -27.52 32.36 -1.40
N TYR A 24 -26.29 31.89 -1.63
CA TYR A 24 -25.80 30.53 -1.37
C TYR A 24 -26.35 29.98 -0.05
N THR A 25 -27.35 29.11 -0.14
CA THR A 25 -27.90 28.39 1.01
C THR A 25 -26.90 27.34 1.45
N ASP A 26 -26.61 27.36 2.75
CA ASP A 26 -25.72 26.44 3.43
C ASP A 26 -26.22 25.00 3.18
N ALA A 27 -25.49 24.23 2.38
CA ALA A 27 -25.91 22.92 1.90
C ALA A 27 -26.33 22.02 3.07
N GLU A 28 -27.64 21.77 3.19
CA GLU A 28 -28.22 20.86 4.17
C GLU A 28 -27.52 19.50 4.08
N LEU A 29 -26.77 19.16 5.12
CA LEU A 29 -26.11 17.87 5.23
C LEU A 29 -27.18 16.76 5.14
N PRO A 30 -27.02 15.75 4.26
CA PRO A 30 -28.06 14.76 4.03
C PRO A 30 -28.36 13.99 5.31
N SER A 31 -29.57 14.16 5.85
CA SER A 31 -30.00 13.63 7.16
C SER A 31 -30.16 12.11 7.17
N HIS A 32 -30.33 11.50 5.98
CA HIS A 32 -30.61 10.07 5.81
C HIS A 32 -29.65 9.39 4.82
N LYS A 33 -29.40 8.10 5.02
CA LYS A 33 -28.55 7.27 4.17
C LYS A 33 -29.08 5.84 4.06
N ARG A 34 -28.89 5.22 2.89
CA ARG A 34 -29.23 3.81 2.64
C ARG A 34 -28.22 2.85 3.30
N CYS A 35 -28.71 1.87 4.05
CA CYS A 35 -27.86 0.84 4.66
C CYS A 35 -27.32 -0.14 3.61
N ALA A 36 -26.02 -0.46 3.66
CA ALA A 36 -25.39 -1.41 2.74
C ALA A 36 -25.82 -2.88 2.96
N HIS A 37 -26.52 -3.20 4.05
CA HIS A 37 -27.00 -4.55 4.35
C HIS A 37 -28.51 -4.70 4.15
N CYS A 38 -29.33 -3.97 4.92
CA CYS A 38 -30.79 -4.06 4.79
C CYS A 38 -31.38 -3.18 3.68
N GLN A 39 -30.58 -2.31 3.05
CA GLN A 39 -31.02 -1.41 1.96
C GLN A 39 -32.14 -0.41 2.32
N GLU A 40 -32.50 -0.30 3.60
CA GLU A 40 -33.44 0.71 4.09
C GLU A 40 -32.79 2.09 4.21
N MET A 41 -33.57 3.15 3.98
CA MET A 41 -33.18 4.53 4.27
C MET A 41 -33.30 4.76 5.78
N LYS A 42 -32.19 5.10 6.43
CA LYS A 42 -32.14 5.34 7.87
C LYS A 42 -31.47 6.68 8.17
N PRO A 43 -31.80 7.34 9.30
CA PRO A 43 -31.13 8.57 9.69
C PRO A 43 -29.63 8.33 9.92
N LEU A 44 -28.78 9.34 9.67
CA LEU A 44 -27.32 9.23 9.83
C LEU A 44 -26.86 8.87 11.26
N THR A 45 -27.72 9.04 12.26
CA THR A 45 -27.51 8.63 13.66
C THR A 45 -27.44 7.12 13.83
N ASP A 46 -28.14 6.37 12.98
CA ASP A 46 -28.17 4.90 12.95
C ASP A 46 -26.92 4.28 12.34
N PHE A 47 -26.00 5.11 11.84
CA PHE A 47 -24.72 4.67 11.31
C PHE A 47 -23.58 5.11 12.23
N LEU A 48 -22.70 4.17 12.58
CA LEU A 48 -21.51 4.49 13.36
C LEU A 48 -20.56 5.40 12.56
N ARG A 49 -19.92 6.33 13.25
CA ARG A 49 -18.85 7.18 12.69
C ARG A 49 -17.68 6.33 12.19
N ARG A 50 -17.06 6.75 11.09
CA ARG A 50 -15.74 6.24 10.69
C ARG A 50 -14.68 6.91 11.58
N THR A 51 -13.84 6.10 12.19
CA THR A 51 -12.70 6.57 12.98
C THR A 51 -11.45 6.58 12.10
N GLY A 52 -10.62 7.60 12.21
CA GLY A 52 -9.35 7.70 11.46
C GLY A 52 -8.97 9.15 11.12
N ARG A 53 -7.67 9.44 11.06
CA ARG A 53 -7.12 10.80 10.81
C ARG A 53 -7.60 11.46 9.50
N ARG A 54 -8.10 10.69 8.54
CA ARG A 54 -8.62 11.17 7.24
C ARG A 54 -10.15 11.16 7.15
N SER A 55 -10.86 10.77 8.22
CA SER A 55 -12.32 10.70 8.22
C SER A 55 -12.92 12.05 8.62
N GLY A 56 -13.68 12.68 7.74
CA GLY A 56 -14.41 13.93 8.05
C GLY A 56 -15.49 13.74 9.12
N LYS A 57 -15.92 14.84 9.78
CA LYS A 57 -16.90 14.84 10.90
C LYS A 57 -18.26 14.19 10.53
N SER A 58 -18.64 14.21 9.25
CA SER A 58 -19.86 13.60 8.70
C SER A 58 -19.67 12.15 8.21
N SER A 59 -18.45 11.61 8.22
CA SER A 59 -18.16 10.28 7.65
C SER A 59 -18.79 9.15 8.48
N ARG A 60 -19.74 8.43 7.88
CA ARG A 60 -20.44 7.28 8.47
C ARG A 60 -20.07 5.97 7.80
N ARG A 61 -20.14 4.87 8.54
CA ARG A 61 -19.94 3.50 8.03
C ARG A 61 -21.08 3.10 7.08
N GLY A 62 -20.91 2.00 6.35
CA GLY A 62 -21.91 1.52 5.37
C GLY A 62 -23.09 0.79 6.00
N ALA A 63 -22.87 0.13 7.13
CA ALA A 63 -23.87 -0.65 7.87
C ALA A 63 -24.56 0.19 8.96
N CYS A 64 -25.88 0.03 9.12
CA CYS A 64 -26.61 0.55 10.28
C CYS A 64 -26.30 -0.26 11.55
N ARG A 65 -26.60 0.28 12.73
CA ARG A 65 -26.35 -0.35 14.02
C ARG A 65 -27.05 -1.71 14.15
N ALA A 66 -28.32 -1.82 13.76
CA ALA A 66 -29.10 -3.06 13.83
C ALA A 66 -28.42 -4.22 13.05
N CYS A 67 -28.14 -4.02 11.76
CA CYS A 67 -27.46 -5.03 10.94
C CYS A 67 -26.05 -5.39 11.43
N ARG A 68 -25.40 -4.51 12.21
CA ARG A 68 -24.09 -4.80 12.81
C ARG A 68 -24.21 -5.64 14.06
N MET A 69 -25.27 -5.46 14.85
CA MET A 69 -25.53 -6.27 16.05
C MET A 69 -25.96 -7.69 15.68
N GLU A 70 -26.83 -7.84 14.69
CA GLU A 70 -27.26 -9.16 14.16
C GLU A 70 -26.12 -9.97 13.55
N ARG A 71 -25.05 -9.30 13.12
CA ARG A 71 -23.87 -9.92 12.50
C ARG A 71 -22.67 -10.04 13.45
N LYS A 72 -22.81 -9.64 14.71
CA LYS A 72 -21.75 -9.84 15.69
C LYS A 72 -21.68 -11.35 15.93
N PRO A 73 -20.57 -12.04 15.60
CA PRO A 73 -20.45 -13.45 15.91
C PRO A 73 -20.61 -13.61 17.42
N GLN A 74 -21.54 -14.46 17.84
CA GLN A 74 -21.60 -14.89 19.22
C GLN A 74 -20.27 -15.60 19.49
N SER A 75 -19.42 -14.98 20.29
CA SER A 75 -18.16 -15.55 20.72
C SER A 75 -18.47 -16.67 21.71
N GLY A 76 -18.38 -17.91 21.25
CA GLY A 76 -18.46 -19.10 22.08
C GLY A 76 -18.58 -20.34 21.19
N GLU A 77 -17.57 -21.22 21.29
CA GLU A 77 -17.56 -22.63 20.84
C GLU A 77 -17.17 -22.93 19.36
N THR A 78 -15.98 -23.52 19.22
CA THR A 78 -15.64 -24.56 18.23
C THR A 78 -15.74 -25.92 18.93
N PRO A 79 -15.86 -27.10 18.26
CA PRO A 79 -15.61 -27.39 16.83
C PRO A 79 -16.65 -28.32 16.18
N GLY A 80 -16.52 -28.60 14.88
CA GLY A 80 -17.23 -29.73 14.28
C GLY A 80 -17.41 -29.62 12.77
N GLN A 81 -17.14 -30.72 12.07
CA GLN A 81 -17.08 -30.84 10.63
C GLN A 81 -18.46 -30.91 9.97
N GLU A 82 -18.42 -30.76 8.64
CA GLU A 82 -19.34 -31.28 7.63
C GLU A 82 -20.42 -30.37 6.99
N ALA A 83 -20.42 -30.51 5.66
CA ALA A 83 -21.55 -30.49 4.75
C ALA A 83 -22.03 -29.15 4.13
N ARG A 84 -21.53 -28.97 2.89
CA ARG A 84 -22.32 -28.81 1.64
C ARG A 84 -23.17 -27.55 1.43
N ALA A 85 -22.65 -26.75 0.51
CA ALA A 85 -23.30 -26.31 -0.74
C ALA A 85 -24.84 -26.26 -0.79
N ARG A 86 -25.38 -25.03 -0.84
CA ARG A 86 -26.57 -24.71 -1.65
C ARG A 86 -26.38 -23.38 -2.40
N LYS A 87 -26.37 -23.48 -3.73
CA LYS A 87 -26.56 -22.40 -4.72
C LYS A 87 -28.03 -21.92 -4.64
N ARG A 88 -28.36 -20.61 -4.65
CA ARG A 88 -28.73 -19.70 -5.78
C ARG A 88 -29.74 -18.66 -5.23
N PRO A 89 -30.16 -17.58 -5.93
CA PRO A 89 -29.78 -17.08 -7.26
C PRO A 89 -29.37 -15.58 -7.30
N ARG A 90 -28.74 -15.18 -8.42
CA ARG A 90 -28.47 -13.78 -8.77
C ARG A 90 -29.68 -13.18 -9.50
N SER A 91 -30.21 -12.07 -9.01
CA SER A 91 -31.12 -11.21 -9.78
C SER A 91 -30.32 -10.12 -10.50
N ARG A 92 -30.61 -10.01 -11.80
CA ARG A 92 -30.04 -9.06 -12.75
C ARG A 92 -30.55 -7.63 -12.46
N LYS A 93 -29.70 -6.61 -12.63
CA LYS A 93 -30.06 -5.39 -13.38
C LYS A 93 -28.83 -4.70 -13.94
N ARG A 94 -29.02 -4.21 -15.17
CA ARG A 94 -28.09 -3.79 -16.22
C ARG A 94 -27.10 -2.70 -15.79
N ALA A 95 -25.85 -2.84 -16.23
CA ALA A 95 -24.97 -1.71 -16.54
C ALA A 95 -24.59 -1.80 -18.03
N ALA A 96 -24.55 -0.63 -18.64
CA ALA A 96 -24.48 -0.40 -20.07
C ALA A 96 -23.28 -1.06 -20.78
N ALA A 97 -23.49 -1.37 -22.05
CA ALA A 97 -22.52 -1.90 -22.98
C ALA A 97 -21.27 -1.00 -23.05
N ARG A 98 -20.10 -1.58 -22.76
CA ARG A 98 -18.82 -1.13 -23.32
C ARG A 98 -18.52 -2.04 -24.53
N PRO A 99 -17.96 -1.51 -25.63
CA PRO A 99 -17.75 -2.29 -26.83
C PRO A 99 -16.74 -3.42 -26.57
N ALA A 100 -16.84 -4.41 -27.46
CA ALA A 100 -16.33 -5.75 -27.36
C ALA A 100 -14.85 -5.88 -26.97
N ALA A 101 -14.61 -6.87 -26.11
CA ALA A 101 -13.50 -7.80 -26.12
C ALA A 101 -12.22 -7.35 -26.85
N GLU A 102 -11.26 -6.81 -26.10
CA GLU A 102 -9.92 -7.38 -26.16
C GLU A 102 -9.82 -8.33 -24.97
N GLU A 103 -9.50 -9.60 -25.24
CA GLU A 103 -9.20 -10.62 -24.25
C GLU A 103 -8.23 -10.05 -23.22
N ALA A 104 -8.67 -9.93 -21.97
CA ALA A 104 -7.74 -9.84 -20.86
C ALA A 104 -7.03 -11.19 -20.79
N LEU A 105 -5.96 -11.33 -21.58
CA LEU A 105 -5.00 -12.41 -21.48
C LEU A 105 -4.65 -12.52 -20.00
N VAL A 106 -5.11 -13.60 -19.37
CA VAL A 106 -4.55 -14.03 -18.10
C VAL A 106 -3.12 -14.40 -18.45
N LEU A 107 -2.20 -13.45 -18.30
CA LEU A 107 -0.77 -13.69 -18.42
C LEU A 107 -0.41 -14.56 -17.22
N THR A 108 -0.68 -15.87 -17.32
CA THR A 108 0.05 -16.85 -16.54
C THR A 108 1.52 -16.59 -16.85
N PRO A 109 2.36 -16.33 -15.83
CA PRO A 109 3.74 -15.98 -16.07
C PRO A 109 4.38 -17.08 -16.92
N LYS A 110 4.93 -16.72 -18.07
CA LYS A 110 5.68 -17.62 -18.94
C LYS A 110 6.85 -18.15 -18.13
N ARG A 111 6.71 -19.37 -17.60
CA ARG A 111 7.71 -20.23 -16.95
C ARG A 111 8.66 -19.52 -15.98
N ARG A 112 8.59 -19.85 -14.69
CA ARG A 112 9.47 -19.25 -13.67
C ARG A 112 10.93 -19.49 -14.02
N ILE A 113 11.73 -18.44 -14.02
CA ILE A 113 13.13 -18.47 -14.47
C ILE A 113 14.04 -18.36 -13.24
N SER A 114 15.03 -19.23 -13.15
CA SER A 114 16.14 -19.04 -12.22
C SER A 114 16.99 -17.87 -12.70
N ARG A 115 16.88 -16.73 -12.03
CA ARG A 115 17.68 -15.53 -12.31
C ARG A 115 18.82 -15.42 -11.30
N PRO A 116 19.96 -14.82 -11.69
CA PRO A 116 21.05 -14.57 -10.76
C PRO A 116 20.59 -13.77 -9.55
N LEU A 117 21.20 -14.06 -8.39
CA LEU A 117 20.96 -13.30 -7.17
C LEU A 117 21.29 -11.81 -7.37
N PRO A 118 20.60 -10.93 -6.62
CA PRO A 118 20.79 -9.51 -6.76
C PRO A 118 22.22 -9.08 -6.41
N ILE A 119 22.77 -8.18 -7.23
CA ILE A 119 24.08 -7.58 -6.95
C ILE A 119 23.92 -6.66 -5.73
N PRO A 120 24.75 -6.83 -4.68
CA PRO A 120 24.69 -5.97 -3.50
C PRO A 120 25.15 -4.54 -3.81
N PRO A 121 24.64 -3.52 -3.09
CA PRO A 121 25.12 -2.16 -3.21
C PRO A 121 26.56 -2.04 -2.69
N PRO A 122 27.27 -0.96 -3.04
CA PRO A 122 28.56 -0.66 -2.42
C PRO A 122 28.41 -0.56 -0.90
N ARG A 123 29.42 -1.05 -0.18
CA ARG A 123 29.39 -1.07 1.28
C ARG A 123 29.27 0.34 1.85
N PRO A 124 28.31 0.61 2.75
CA PRO A 124 28.22 1.90 3.44
C PRO A 124 29.49 2.19 4.24
N LYS A 125 29.98 3.43 4.20
CA LYS A 125 31.14 3.85 4.98
C LYS A 125 30.85 3.76 6.48
N GLY A 126 31.65 2.98 7.20
CA GLY A 126 31.58 2.85 8.66
C GLY A 126 32.58 1.82 9.19
N PRO A 127 32.67 1.68 10.53
CA PRO A 127 33.46 0.61 11.15
C PRO A 127 33.02 -0.77 10.69
N ASP A 128 33.95 -1.72 10.73
CA ASP A 128 33.65 -3.11 10.42
C ASP A 128 32.67 -3.72 11.43
N VAL A 129 31.91 -4.73 11.00
CA VAL A 129 30.96 -5.46 11.85
C VAL A 129 31.61 -6.07 13.09
N SER A 130 32.91 -6.40 13.03
CA SER A 130 33.69 -7.01 14.11
C SER A 130 33.81 -6.14 15.36
N VAL A 131 33.46 -4.86 15.31
CA VAL A 131 33.45 -3.98 16.49
C VAL A 131 32.14 -4.04 17.29
N LEU A 132 31.08 -4.63 16.73
CA LEU A 132 29.78 -4.69 17.39
C LEU A 132 29.80 -5.61 18.60
N ARG A 133 29.22 -5.15 19.70
CA ARG A 133 29.07 -5.86 20.97
C ARG A 133 27.70 -5.52 21.54
N VAL A 134 27.09 -6.47 22.24
CA VAL A 134 25.90 -6.19 23.06
C VAL A 134 26.24 -5.18 24.16
N ASN A 135 25.25 -4.40 24.57
CA ASN A 135 25.33 -3.54 25.74
C ASN A 135 25.22 -4.38 27.04
N ARG A 136 25.19 -3.71 28.20
CA ARG A 136 25.03 -4.37 29.51
C ARG A 136 23.70 -5.13 29.65
N GLU A 137 22.70 -4.77 28.86
CA GLU A 137 21.35 -5.34 28.86
C GLU A 137 21.21 -6.49 27.83
N GLY A 138 22.26 -6.82 27.08
CA GLY A 138 22.28 -7.95 26.15
C GLY A 138 21.84 -7.65 24.72
N PHE A 139 21.68 -6.39 24.31
CA PHE A 139 21.23 -6.03 22.96
C PHE A 139 22.09 -4.94 22.29
N VAL A 140 21.82 -4.70 21.00
CA VAL A 140 22.41 -3.63 20.19
C VAL A 140 21.31 -2.63 19.83
N TRP A 141 21.60 -1.33 19.89
CA TRP A 141 20.65 -0.31 19.44
C TRP A 141 20.61 -0.24 17.91
N MET A 142 19.42 -0.34 17.33
CA MET A 142 19.18 -0.01 15.93
C MET A 142 18.45 1.32 15.84
N ARG A 143 18.98 2.27 15.06
CA ARG A 143 18.33 3.56 14.82
C ARG A 143 18.07 3.82 13.34
N GLY A 144 17.10 4.69 13.07
CA GLY A 144 16.81 5.09 11.70
C GLY A 144 15.93 6.32 11.59
N ARG A 145 15.43 6.54 10.39
CA ARG A 145 14.44 7.58 10.08
C ARG A 145 13.21 6.96 9.44
N THR A 146 12.04 7.51 9.76
CA THR A 146 10.80 7.22 9.04
C THR A 146 10.80 7.94 7.69
N ASP A 147 9.88 7.59 6.79
CA ASP A 147 9.72 8.30 5.51
C ASP A 147 9.37 9.80 5.68
N LYS A 148 8.90 10.20 6.86
CA LYS A 148 8.65 11.61 7.23
C LYS A 148 9.85 12.27 7.91
N GLY A 149 11.01 11.61 7.92
CA GLY A 149 12.25 12.11 8.54
C GLY A 149 12.35 11.98 10.07
N ARG A 150 11.27 11.56 10.76
CA ARG A 150 11.28 11.36 12.23
C ARG A 150 12.26 10.26 12.63
N ARG A 151 13.05 10.51 13.67
CA ARG A 151 14.01 9.53 14.22
C ARG A 151 13.28 8.45 15.01
N TRP A 152 13.82 7.24 15.00
CA TRP A 152 13.37 6.12 15.82
C TRP A 152 14.56 5.30 16.28
N GLN A 153 14.36 4.57 17.38
CA GLN A 153 15.29 3.60 17.95
C GLN A 153 14.52 2.34 18.33
N GLN A 154 15.19 1.20 18.19
CA GLN A 154 14.67 -0.12 18.51
C GLN A 154 15.83 -0.99 19.02
N GLU A 155 15.53 -1.85 19.98
CA GLU A 155 16.44 -2.87 20.47
C GLU A 155 16.48 -4.03 19.47
N THR A 156 17.68 -4.56 19.20
CA THR A 156 17.88 -5.73 18.34
C THR A 156 18.95 -6.62 18.94
N ASP A 157 18.84 -7.92 18.72
CA ASP A 157 19.90 -8.86 19.09
C ASP A 157 21.15 -8.66 18.21
N LEU A 158 22.29 -9.19 18.67
CA LEU A 158 23.58 -9.05 17.99
C LEU A 158 23.58 -9.75 16.63
N GLU A 159 22.95 -10.92 16.51
CA GLU A 159 22.92 -11.70 15.28
C GLU A 159 22.19 -10.93 14.17
N THR A 160 20.97 -10.46 14.45
CA THR A 160 20.21 -9.58 13.54
C THR A 160 21.01 -8.33 13.18
N ALA A 161 21.68 -7.69 14.14
CA ALA A 161 22.49 -6.51 13.86
C ALA A 161 23.65 -6.81 12.91
N VAL A 162 24.36 -7.92 13.12
CA VAL A 162 25.44 -8.41 12.26
C VAL A 162 24.91 -8.71 10.86
N THR A 163 23.79 -9.42 10.74
CA THR A 163 23.18 -9.75 9.45
C THR A 163 22.79 -8.50 8.67
N LEU A 164 22.14 -7.53 9.33
CA LEU A 164 21.78 -6.26 8.69
C LEU A 164 23.00 -5.48 8.18
N VAL A 165 24.13 -5.53 8.87
CA VAL A 165 25.37 -4.85 8.42
C VAL A 165 26.05 -5.61 7.29
N ARG A 166 26.15 -6.95 7.39
CA ARG A 166 26.76 -7.81 6.37
C ARG A 166 25.99 -7.73 5.05
N GLU A 167 24.67 -7.67 5.11
CA GLU A 167 23.79 -7.57 3.96
C GLU A 167 23.53 -6.12 3.53
N PHE A 168 24.36 -5.16 3.94
CA PHE A 168 24.34 -3.76 3.48
C PHE A 168 23.07 -2.97 3.82
N ALA A 169 22.26 -3.49 4.73
CA ALA A 169 21.02 -2.89 5.20
C ALA A 169 21.26 -1.80 6.27
N ALA A 170 22.32 -1.95 7.05
CA ALA A 170 22.70 -1.06 8.13
C ALA A 170 24.20 -0.75 8.10
N VAL A 171 24.58 0.31 8.81
CA VAL A 171 25.98 0.70 9.03
C VAL A 171 26.25 0.79 10.52
N VAL A 172 27.44 0.36 10.93
CA VAL A 172 27.90 0.52 12.32
C VAL A 172 28.10 2.01 12.60
N VAL A 173 27.58 2.48 13.73
CA VAL A 173 27.80 3.84 14.24
C VAL A 173 28.85 3.81 15.33
N ASN A 174 28.66 2.90 16.28
CA ASN A 174 29.57 2.64 17.39
C ASN A 174 29.42 1.17 17.80
N ARG A 175 30.21 0.74 18.79
CA ARG A 175 30.22 -0.65 19.28
C ARG A 175 28.86 -1.22 19.71
N HIS A 176 27.89 -0.38 20.07
CA HIS A 176 26.57 -0.81 20.56
C HIS A 176 25.41 -0.28 19.71
N THR A 177 25.68 0.28 18.53
CA THR A 177 24.65 0.93 17.73
C THR A 177 24.89 0.78 16.24
N ILE A 178 23.87 0.30 15.54
CA ILE A 178 23.78 0.32 14.09
C ILE A 178 22.73 1.34 13.62
N ARG A 179 22.88 1.82 12.39
CA ARG A 179 21.92 2.73 11.74
C ARG A 179 21.45 2.14 10.43
N ARG A 180 20.12 2.09 10.22
CA ARG A 180 19.53 1.73 8.93
C ARG A 180 19.92 2.75 7.86
N VAL A 181 20.40 2.25 6.72
CA VAL A 181 20.85 3.07 5.58
C VAL A 181 19.65 3.72 4.88
N TYR A 182 18.58 2.95 4.71
CA TYR A 182 17.39 3.34 3.95
C TYR A 182 16.18 3.55 4.87
N THR A 183 15.30 4.47 4.50
CA THR A 183 13.91 4.45 4.97
C THR A 183 13.12 3.40 4.18
N ASN A 184 11.89 3.08 4.58
CA ASN A 184 11.07 2.09 3.88
C ASN A 184 10.81 2.50 2.41
N ARG A 185 10.44 3.76 2.17
CA ARG A 185 10.24 4.28 0.81
C ARG A 185 11.52 4.24 -0.01
N MET A 186 12.64 4.66 0.56
CA MET A 186 13.94 4.67 -0.13
C MET A 186 14.41 3.25 -0.46
N PHE A 187 14.19 2.30 0.46
CA PHE A 187 14.55 0.90 0.25
C PHE A 187 13.73 0.29 -0.89
N ARG A 188 12.40 0.48 -0.89
CA ARG A 188 11.54 0.02 -1.99
C ARG A 188 11.99 0.60 -3.33
N LEU A 189 12.20 1.91 -3.38
CA LEU A 189 12.66 2.58 -4.60
C LEU A 189 14.01 2.03 -5.07
N TYR A 190 14.95 1.82 -4.16
CA TYR A 190 16.25 1.22 -4.45
C TYR A 190 16.12 -0.16 -5.10
N ILE A 191 15.32 -1.08 -4.52
CA ILE A 191 15.16 -2.43 -5.08
C ILE A 191 14.52 -2.37 -6.48
N LEU A 192 13.44 -1.59 -6.64
CA LEU A 192 12.74 -1.49 -7.93
C LEU A 192 13.64 -0.89 -9.02
N THR A 193 14.41 0.14 -8.70
CA THR A 193 15.32 0.79 -9.65
C THR A 193 16.52 -0.07 -10.00
N ARG A 194 17.12 -0.75 -9.01
CA ARG A 194 18.23 -1.71 -9.21
C ARG A 194 17.83 -2.84 -10.16
N ASP A 195 16.61 -3.35 -10.00
CA ASP A 195 16.12 -4.49 -10.77
C ASP A 195 15.39 -4.06 -12.05
N HIS A 196 15.49 -2.78 -12.45
CA HIS A 196 14.83 -2.21 -13.63
C HIS A 196 13.33 -2.52 -13.71
N TYR A 197 12.64 -2.51 -12.57
CA TYR A 197 11.22 -2.87 -12.46
C TYR A 197 10.90 -4.21 -13.13
N THR A 198 11.84 -5.15 -13.10
CA THR A 198 11.71 -6.47 -13.74
C THR A 198 11.54 -7.52 -12.65
N CYS A 199 10.42 -8.24 -12.68
CA CYS A 199 10.12 -9.33 -11.77
C CYS A 199 11.24 -10.38 -11.80
N HIS A 200 11.77 -10.71 -10.63
CA HIS A 200 12.81 -11.73 -10.48
C HIS A 200 12.33 -13.12 -10.89
N PHE A 201 11.04 -13.40 -10.74
CA PHE A 201 10.49 -14.74 -10.94
C PHE A 201 10.06 -15.03 -12.38
N CYS A 202 9.31 -14.11 -13.00
CA CYS A 202 8.76 -14.31 -14.35
C CYS A 202 9.40 -13.43 -15.42
N GLY A 203 10.24 -12.46 -15.06
CA GLY A 203 10.86 -11.53 -16.01
C GLY A 203 9.94 -10.42 -16.53
N GLU A 204 8.65 -10.43 -16.20
CA GLU A 204 7.71 -9.37 -16.58
C GLU A 204 7.85 -8.12 -15.69
N TYR A 205 7.11 -7.05 -15.99
CA TYR A 205 7.10 -5.84 -15.16
C TYR A 205 6.69 -6.13 -13.71
N GLY A 206 7.46 -5.59 -12.77
CA GLY A 206 7.23 -5.67 -11.33
C GLY A 206 7.30 -4.31 -10.65
N ASP A 207 6.34 -4.05 -9.79
CA ASP A 207 6.25 -2.81 -8.99
C ASP A 207 6.24 -3.08 -7.49
N THR A 208 6.35 -4.34 -7.07
CA THR A 208 6.44 -4.78 -5.68
C THR A 208 7.83 -5.29 -5.34
N ILE A 209 8.08 -5.51 -4.04
CA ILE A 209 9.29 -6.16 -3.54
C ILE A 209 8.88 -7.45 -2.84
N ASP A 210 9.69 -8.50 -2.98
CA ASP A 210 9.53 -9.76 -2.26
C ASP A 210 10.88 -10.22 -1.67
N HIS A 211 10.82 -11.10 -0.67
CA HIS A 211 11.96 -11.68 0.01
C HIS A 211 12.33 -13.06 -0.55
N LEU A 212 13.60 -13.26 -0.93
CA LEU A 212 14.09 -14.56 -1.41
C LEU A 212 13.97 -15.63 -0.31
N LEU A 213 14.48 -15.33 0.89
CA LEU A 213 14.15 -16.02 2.13
C LEU A 213 12.99 -15.27 2.82
N PRO A 214 11.80 -15.87 2.99
CA PRO A 214 10.66 -15.22 3.64
C PRO A 214 10.94 -14.81 5.07
N ARG A 215 10.26 -13.76 5.55
CA ARG A 215 10.38 -13.28 6.94
C ARG A 215 10.03 -14.35 7.97
N ALA A 216 9.06 -15.21 7.68
CA ALA A 216 8.68 -16.33 8.55
C ALA A 216 9.80 -17.36 8.74
N LYS A 217 10.74 -17.44 7.79
CA LYS A 217 11.91 -18.33 7.80
C LYS A 217 13.20 -17.58 8.16
N GLY A 218 13.11 -16.41 8.80
CA GLY A 218 14.26 -15.64 9.26
C GLY A 218 14.84 -14.65 8.25
N GLY A 219 14.24 -14.49 7.06
CA GLY A 219 14.74 -13.54 6.08
C GLY A 219 14.51 -12.08 6.47
N HIS A 220 15.56 -11.26 6.34
CA HIS A 220 15.51 -9.84 6.68
C HIS A 220 15.24 -8.96 5.45
N THR A 221 14.74 -7.75 5.69
CA THR A 221 14.57 -6.73 4.64
C THR A 221 15.92 -6.06 4.34
N THR A 222 16.68 -6.68 3.42
CA THR A 222 18.03 -6.27 3.06
C THR A 222 18.21 -6.24 1.54
N PRO A 223 19.17 -5.45 1.02
CA PRO A 223 19.50 -5.46 -0.39
C PRO A 223 19.77 -6.84 -0.99
N VAL A 224 20.37 -7.76 -0.21
CA VAL A 224 20.73 -9.10 -0.69
C VAL A 224 19.52 -10.04 -0.72
N ASN A 225 18.58 -9.88 0.22
CA ASN A 225 17.43 -10.77 0.35
C ASN A 225 16.16 -10.25 -0.35
N CYS A 226 16.11 -8.98 -0.79
CA CYS A 226 14.94 -8.43 -1.47
C CYS A 226 15.15 -8.26 -2.97
N VAL A 227 14.11 -8.59 -3.74
CA VAL A 227 14.07 -8.45 -5.21
C VAL A 227 12.77 -7.80 -5.67
N CYS A 228 12.77 -7.25 -6.88
CA CYS A 228 11.57 -6.80 -7.56
C CYS A 228 10.67 -8.00 -7.94
N ALA A 229 9.36 -7.86 -7.72
CA ALA A 229 8.37 -8.87 -8.07
C ALA A 229 7.09 -8.21 -8.62
N CYS A 230 6.42 -8.89 -9.55
CA CYS A 230 5.06 -8.53 -9.95
C CYS A 230 4.06 -8.97 -8.88
N HIS A 231 2.87 -8.37 -8.86
CA HIS A 231 1.83 -8.70 -7.89
C HIS A 231 1.44 -10.18 -7.91
N ILE A 232 1.37 -10.79 -9.11
CA ILE A 232 0.95 -12.19 -9.31
C ILE A 232 1.98 -13.12 -8.65
N CYS A 233 3.25 -13.06 -9.06
CA CYS A 233 4.29 -13.94 -8.51
C CYS A 233 4.50 -13.73 -7.01
N ASN A 234 4.43 -12.47 -6.53
CA ASN A 234 4.55 -12.17 -5.10
C ASN A 234 3.42 -12.85 -4.30
N GLN A 235 2.19 -12.79 -4.80
CA GLN A 235 1.03 -13.43 -4.17
C GLN A 235 1.12 -14.96 -4.23
N GLU A 236 1.58 -15.53 -5.36
CA GLU A 236 1.74 -16.98 -5.52
C GLU A 236 2.88 -17.56 -4.68
N LYS A 237 3.95 -16.79 -4.45
CA LYS A 237 5.08 -17.24 -3.64
C LYS A 237 4.71 -17.32 -2.18
N ALA A 238 3.96 -16.34 -1.69
CA ALA A 238 3.53 -16.26 -0.30
C ALA A 238 4.72 -16.43 0.67
N ASP A 239 4.75 -17.51 1.45
CA ASP A 239 5.76 -17.82 2.46
C ASP A 239 6.74 -18.93 2.04
N ARG A 240 6.73 -19.33 0.76
CA ARG A 240 7.68 -20.30 0.19
C ARG A 240 9.07 -19.68 0.02
N SER A 241 10.12 -20.48 0.24
CA SER A 241 11.49 -20.07 -0.09
C SER A 241 11.68 -19.94 -1.60
N LEU A 242 12.74 -19.26 -2.03
CA LEU A 242 13.10 -19.17 -3.44
C LEU A 242 13.21 -20.57 -4.10
N ASP A 243 13.95 -21.47 -3.45
CA ASP A 243 14.20 -22.81 -3.96
C ASP A 243 12.90 -23.63 -4.10
N GLU A 244 12.03 -23.57 -3.09
CA GLU A 244 10.70 -24.21 -3.13
C GLU A 244 9.81 -23.63 -4.23
N PHE A 245 9.97 -22.34 -4.56
CA PHE A 245 9.10 -21.64 -5.51
C PHE A 245 9.52 -21.82 -6.97
N ILE A 246 10.83 -21.94 -7.23
CA ILE A 246 11.38 -22.13 -8.58
C ILE A 246 11.24 -23.61 -9.01
N VAL A 247 11.33 -24.56 -8.09
CA VAL A 247 11.32 -26.02 -8.40
C VAL A 247 9.90 -26.58 -8.56
N SER A 248 8.84 -25.88 -8.14
CA SER A 248 7.48 -26.45 -8.05
C SER A 248 6.70 -26.59 -9.38
N GLU A 249 7.32 -26.71 -10.55
CA GLU A 249 6.63 -26.91 -11.84
C GLU A 249 7.38 -27.89 -12.76
N ASP A 250 7.45 -29.15 -12.34
CA ASP A 250 7.56 -30.32 -13.23
C ASP A 250 6.22 -31.06 -13.28
#